data_AF-A0AAQ2JFZ8-F1
#
_entry.id   AF-A0AAQ2JFZ8-F1
#
_cell.length_a   1.000
_cell.length_b   1.000
_cell.length_c   1.000
_cell.angle_alpha   90.00
_cell.angle_beta   90.00
_cell.angle_gamma   90.00
#
_symmetry.space_group_name_H-M   'P 1'
#
loop_
_entity.id
_entity.type
_entity.pdbx_description
1 polymer ?
#
loop_
_entity_poly.entity_id
_entity_poly.type
_entity_poly.pdbx_seq_one_letter_code
_entity_poly.pdbx_strand_id
1 'polypeptide(L)' 'MPRNIEDRIYNITGPDAADIECTCPTCGAVGYVSVTEEEGDRLIDGELIQDVLPHRSIVERERIISGMCPTCQEALIPAE' A
#
# COMPACT_ATOMS: atom_id res chain seq x y z
N MET A 1 11.05 6.89 -10.08
CA MET A 1 10.95 7.10 -8.63
C MET A 1 9.60 6.56 -8.20
N PRO A 2 9.49 5.78 -7.11
CA PRO A 2 8.18 5.44 -6.56
C PRO A 2 7.47 6.74 -6.22
N ARG A 3 6.19 6.86 -6.60
CA ARG A 3 5.36 7.99 -6.21
C ARG A 3 5.15 7.96 -4.71
N ASN A 4 5.18 9.13 -4.06
CA ASN A 4 4.88 9.26 -2.64
C ASN A 4 3.46 8.76 -2.36
N ILE A 5 3.19 8.39 -1.11
CA ILE A 5 1.86 7.90 -0.70
C ILE A 5 0.80 8.99 -0.93
N GLU A 6 1.12 10.25 -0.66
CA GLU A 6 0.26 11.43 -0.89
C GLU A 6 -0.26 11.54 -2.35
N ASP A 7 0.56 11.14 -3.33
CA ASP A 7 0.21 11.21 -4.76
C ASP A 7 -0.69 10.05 -5.22
N ARG A 8 -1.03 9.14 -4.31
CA ARG A 8 -1.67 7.85 -4.60
C ARG A 8 -2.89 7.57 -3.72
N ILE A 9 -3.32 8.53 -2.90
CA ILE A 9 -4.50 8.41 -2.05
C ILE A 9 -5.73 8.97 -2.77
N TYR A 10 -6.83 8.22 -2.69
CA TYR A 10 -8.12 8.59 -3.25
C TYR A 10 -9.23 8.22 -2.27
N ASN A 11 -10.37 8.93 -2.30
CA ASN A 11 -11.54 8.61 -1.46
C ASN A 11 -12.58 7.88 -2.32
N ILE A 12 -12.28 6.65 -2.74
CA ILE A 12 -13.10 5.86 -3.68
C ILE A 12 -14.20 5.11 -2.92
N THR A 13 -13.83 4.47 -1.81
CA THR A 13 -14.71 3.58 -1.05
C THR A 13 -15.69 4.35 -0.16
N GLY A 14 -15.35 5.58 0.24
CA GLY A 14 -16.20 6.43 1.07
C GLY A 14 -15.52 7.73 1.48
N PRO A 15 -16.25 8.65 2.13
CA PRO A 15 -15.70 9.93 2.58
C PRO A 15 -14.62 9.78 3.65
N ASP A 16 -14.74 8.77 4.53
CA ASP A 16 -13.85 8.54 5.68
C ASP A 16 -12.80 7.43 5.39
N ALA A 17 -12.54 7.16 4.11
CA ALA A 17 -11.63 6.13 3.65
C ALA A 17 -10.53 6.72 2.77
N ALA A 18 -9.30 6.26 2.97
CA ALA A 18 -8.16 6.56 2.12
C ALA A 18 -7.78 5.29 1.33
N ASP A 19 -8.04 5.30 0.03
CA ASP A 19 -7.71 4.21 -0.89
C ASP A 19 -6.35 4.48 -1.54
N ILE A 20 -5.33 3.73 -1.12
CA ILE A 20 -3.97 3.86 -1.62
C ILE A 20 -3.81 3.02 -2.90
N GLU A 21 -3.63 3.67 -4.05
CA GLU A 21 -3.33 3.02 -5.31
C GLU A 21 -1.96 2.33 -5.24
N CYS A 22 -1.91 1.05 -5.56
CA CYS A 22 -0.73 0.22 -5.62
C CYS A 22 -0.57 -0.35 -7.03
N THR A 23 0.35 0.26 -7.79
CA THR A 23 0.73 -0.22 -9.13
C THR A 23 1.99 -1.08 -9.02
N CYS A 24 1.88 -2.35 -9.38
CA CYS A 24 3.01 -3.27 -9.31
C CYS A 24 4.04 -2.94 -10.39
N PRO A 25 5.31 -2.66 -10.01
CA PRO A 25 6.35 -2.36 -10.99
C PRO A 25 6.77 -3.56 -11.83
N THR A 26 6.46 -4.79 -11.39
CA THR A 26 6.86 -6.03 -12.06
C THR A 26 5.88 -6.44 -13.15
N CYS A 27 4.58 -6.48 -12.83
CA CYS A 27 3.55 -6.96 -13.75
C CYS A 27 2.61 -5.86 -14.27
N GLY A 28 2.71 -4.64 -13.74
CA GLY A 28 1.83 -3.51 -14.10
C GLY A 28 0.42 -3.59 -13.52
N ALA A 29 0.11 -4.59 -12.69
CA ALA A 29 -1.20 -4.71 -12.07
C ALA A 29 -1.47 -3.53 -11.11
N VAL A 30 -2.63 -2.90 -11.27
CA VAL A 30 -3.10 -1.82 -10.40
C VAL A 30 -4.15 -2.38 -9.45
N GLY A 31 -4.06 -2.03 -8.17
CA GLY A 31 -5.14 -2.25 -7.23
C GLY A 31 -5.05 -1.28 -6.06
N TYR A 32 -6.10 -1.23 -5.25
CA TYR A 32 -6.21 -0.26 -4.16
C TYR A 32 -6.16 -0.98 -2.81
N VAL A 33 -5.56 -0.32 -1.82
CA VAL A 33 -5.60 -0.74 -0.43
C VAL A 33 -6.33 0.33 0.37
N SER A 34 -7.53 -0.01 0.83
CA SER A 34 -8.36 0.88 1.65
C SER A 34 -7.87 0.86 3.11
N VAL A 35 -7.59 2.04 3.64
CA VAL A 35 -7.31 2.32 5.05
C VAL A 35 -8.27 3.39 5.55
N THR A 36 -8.33 3.63 6.86
CA THR A 36 -9.11 4.75 7.38
C THR A 36 -8.47 6.08 6.99
N GLU A 37 -9.24 7.17 6.97
CA GLU A 37 -8.69 8.52 6.73
C GLU A 37 -7.54 8.85 7.71
N GLU A 38 -7.72 8.56 9.00
CA GLU A 38 -6.69 8.77 10.03
C GLU A 38 -5.40 7.98 9.75
N GLU A 39 -5.52 6.72 9.31
CA GLU A 39 -4.37 5.92 8.92
C GLU A 39 -3.69 6.49 7.66
N GLY A 40 -4.48 6.98 6.70
CA GLY A 40 -3.97 7.65 5.49
C GLY A 40 -3.15 8.89 5.82
N ASP A 41 -3.67 9.77 6.68
CA ASP A 41 -3.02 11.00 7.10
C ASP A 41 -1.68 10.73 7.80
N ARG A 42 -1.65 9.76 8.73
CA ARG A 42 -0.41 9.37 9.42
C ARG A 42 0.65 8.83 8.45
N LEU A 43 0.24 8.10 7.41
CA LEU A 43 1.16 7.64 6.36
C LEU A 43 1.67 8.81 5.49
N ILE A 44 0.84 9.81 5.22
CA ILE A 44 1.25 11.05 4.52
C ILE A 44 2.27 11.83 5.34
N ASP A 45 2.07 11.92 6.66
CA ASP A 45 3.00 12.56 7.61
C ASP A 45 4.34 11.82 7.75
N GLY A 46 4.48 10.65 7.11
CA GLY A 46 5.72 9.88 7.05
C GLY A 46 5.92 8.94 8.24
N GLU A 47 4.88 8.65 9.01
CA GLU A 47 4.95 7.62 10.05
C GLU A 47 5.25 6.23 9.44
N LEU A 48 5.89 5.38 10.23
CA LEU A 48 6.28 4.05 9.78
C LEU A 48 5.03 3.16 9.59
N ILE A 49 4.96 2.46 8.46
CA ILE A 49 3.78 1.67 8.10
C ILE A 49 3.45 0.58 9.13
N GLN A 50 4.45 0.04 9.83
CA GLN A 50 4.21 -0.96 10.89
C GLN A 50 3.55 -0.38 12.13
N ASP A 51 3.70 0.93 12.37
CA ASP A 51 3.12 1.65 13.50
C ASP A 51 1.72 2.17 13.15
N VAL A 52 1.50 2.54 11.87
CA VAL A 52 0.18 2.97 11.39
C VAL A 52 -0.75 1.78 11.11
N LEU A 53 -0.24 0.72 10.48
CA LEU A 53 -1.03 -0.45 10.07
C LEU A 53 -0.59 -1.75 10.77
N PRO A 54 -0.54 -1.80 12.12
CA PRO A 54 -0.03 -2.97 12.87
C PRO A 54 -0.90 -4.22 12.70
N HIS A 55 -2.14 -4.06 12.25
CA HIS A 55 -3.11 -5.13 12.03
C HIS A 55 -2.99 -5.77 10.63
N ARG A 56 -2.30 -5.12 9.69
CA ARG A 56 -2.09 -5.65 8.32
C ARG A 56 -0.92 -6.62 8.28
N SER A 57 -0.96 -7.56 7.35
CA SER A 57 0.14 -8.49 7.12
C SER A 57 1.38 -7.78 6.54
N ILE A 58 2.57 -8.39 6.69
CA ILE A 58 3.82 -7.86 6.11
C ILE A 58 3.67 -7.67 4.59
N VAL A 59 3.04 -8.63 3.91
CA VAL A 59 2.80 -8.59 2.45
C VAL A 59 1.93 -7.40 2.04
N GLU A 60 0.87 -7.10 2.81
CA GLU A 60 0.00 -5.94 2.54
C GLU A 60 0.72 -4.60 2.81
N ARG A 61 1.52 -4.51 3.87
CA ARG A 61 2.32 -3.31 4.14
C ARG A 61 3.36 -3.09 3.05
N GLU A 62 4.05 -4.15 2.64
CA GLU A 62 5.03 -4.08 1.56
C GLU A 62 4.37 -3.66 0.25
N ARG A 63 3.16 -4.14 -0.04
CA ARG A 63 2.37 -3.70 -1.20
C ARG A 63 2.13 -2.20 -1.20
N ILE A 64 1.82 -1.59 -0.05
CA ILE A 64 1.63 -0.14 0.07
C ILE A 64 2.94 0.60 -0.20
N ILE A 65 4.04 0.16 0.42
CA ILE A 65 5.38 0.79 0.28
C ILE A 65 5.89 0.71 -1.16
N SER A 66 6.01 -0.49 -1.71
CA SER A 66 6.68 -0.74 -3.00
C SER A 66 5.74 -0.78 -4.20
N GLY A 67 4.42 -0.84 -3.96
CA GLY A 67 3.42 -1.08 -4.99
C GLY A 67 3.33 -2.54 -5.45
N MET A 68 4.23 -3.42 -4.99
CA MET A 68 4.34 -4.78 -5.50
C MET A 68 3.14 -5.64 -5.12
N CYS A 69 2.52 -6.33 -6.08
CA CYS A 69 1.39 -7.20 -5.81
C CYS A 69 1.83 -8.49 -5.10
N PRO A 70 0.94 -9.13 -4.29
CA PRO A 70 1.28 -10.34 -3.54
C PRO A 70 1.88 -11.45 -4.41
N THR A 71 1.34 -11.66 -5.62
CA THR A 71 1.83 -12.67 -6.56
C THR A 71 3.28 -12.43 -7.00
N CYS A 72 3.65 -11.17 -7.26
CA CYS A 72 5.03 -10.85 -7.63
C CYS A 72 5.97 -10.86 -6.41
N GLN A 73 5.47 -10.55 -5.21
CA GLN A 73 6.24 -10.70 -3.99
C GLN A 73 6.57 -12.18 -3.72
N GLU A 74 5.59 -13.08 -3.86
CA GLU A 74 5.77 -14.52 -3.71
C GLU A 74 6.78 -15.09 -4.72
N ALA A 75 6.73 -14.62 -5.97
CA ALA A 75 7.66 -15.07 -7.01
C ALA A 75 9.12 -14.66 -6.76
N LEU A 76 9.39 -13.68 -5.89
CA LEU A 76 10.74 -13.27 -5.50
C LEU A 76 11.31 -14.12 -4.36
N ILE A 77 10.48 -14.88 -3.66
CA ILE A 77 10.94 -15.84 -2.66
C ILE A 77 11.31 -17.11 -3.43
N PRO A 78 12.61 -17.46 -3.56
CA PRO A 78 12.98 -18.71 -4.20
C PRO A 78 12.36 -19.87 -3.45
N ALA A 79 11.70 -20.77 -4.17
CA ALA A 79 11.25 -22.04 -3.60
C ALA A 79 12.51 -22.82 -3.14
N GLU A 80 12.59 -23.09 -1.84
CA GLU A 80 13.62 -23.97 -1.25
C GLU A 80 13.46 -25.42 -1.73
#